data_AF-A0A3N9X804-F1
#
_entry.id   AF-A0A3N9X804-F1
#
_cell.length_a   1.000
_cell.length_b   1.000
_cell.length_c   1.000
_cell.angle_alpha   90.00
_cell.angle_beta   90.00
_cell.angle_gamma   90.00
#
_symmetry.space_group_name_H-M   'P 1'
#
loop_
_entity.id
_entity.type
_entity.pdbx_description
1 polymer ?
#
loop_
_entity_poly.entity_id
_entity_poly.type
_entity_poly.pdbx_seq_one_letter_code
_entity_poly.pdbx_strand_id
1 'polypeptide(L)' 'MYGPEAAQAERDLLDRIEARLGYDRVALLVYRAAYSLITANAYDPTGQDGHCAWCVAALNRADVTKALLG' A
#
# COMPACT_ATOMS: atom_id res chain seq x y z
N MET A 1 -6.34 -5.24 3.46
CA MET A 1 -6.59 -4.96 2.02
C MET A 1 -8.02 -4.47 1.84
N TYR A 2 -9.03 -5.25 2.25
CA TYR A 2 -10.44 -4.88 2.14
C TYR A 2 -11.11 -4.59 3.50
N GLY A 3 -12.26 -3.92 3.44
CA GLY A 3 -13.10 -3.64 4.61
C GLY A 3 -12.84 -2.29 5.28
N PRO A 4 -13.74 -1.85 6.17
CA PRO A 4 -13.70 -0.52 6.80
C PRO A 4 -12.43 -0.29 7.65
N GLU A 5 -11.85 -1.37 8.17
CA GLU A 5 -10.67 -1.31 9.05
C GLU A 5 -9.33 -1.41 8.31
N ALA A 6 -9.35 -1.63 6.98
CA ALA A 6 -8.13 -1.90 6.21
C ALA A 6 -7.06 -0.81 6.36
N ALA A 7 -7.48 0.46 6.38
CA ALA A 7 -6.57 1.58 6.53
C ALA A 7 -5.94 1.65 7.93
N GLN A 8 -6.69 1.29 8.98
CA GLN A 8 -6.16 1.25 10.34
C GLN A 8 -5.19 0.08 10.52
N ALA A 9 -5.59 -1.12 10.08
CA ALA A 9 -4.75 -2.30 10.15
C ALA A 9 -3.42 -2.13 9.42
N GLU A 10 -3.43 -1.40 8.29
CA GLU A 10 -2.20 -1.05 7.58
C GLU A 10 -1.31 -0.10 8.39
N ARG A 11 -1.86 0.97 8.98
CA ARG A 11 -1.08 1.89 9.83
C ARG A 11 -0.45 1.14 11.00
N ASP A 12 -1.22 0.32 11.68
CA ASP A 12 -0.74 -0.49 12.81
C ASP A 12 0.38 -1.45 12.39
N LEU A 13 0.32 -1.99 11.16
CA LEU A 13 1.38 -2.82 10.62
C LEU A 13 2.66 -2.03 10.37
N LEU A 14 2.55 -0.84 9.77
CA LEU A 14 3.70 0.04 9.53
C LEU A 14 4.36 0.45 10.85
N ASP A 15 3.58 0.88 11.84
CA ASP A 15 4.07 1.26 13.17
C ASP A 15 4.84 0.11 13.84
N ARG A 16 4.34 -1.12 13.69
CA ARG A 16 5.01 -2.33 14.22
C ARG A 16 6.31 -2.66 13.50
N ILE A 17 6.37 -2.44 12.18
CA ILE A 17 7.58 -2.67 11.39
C ILE A 17 8.65 -1.66 11.79
N GLU A 18 8.31 -0.38 11.92
CA GLU A 18 9.23 0.66 12.40
C GLU A 18 9.75 0.33 13.79
N ALA A 19 8.85 0.05 14.75
CA ALA A 19 9.22 -0.16 16.13
C ALA A 19 10.05 -1.44 16.36
N ARG A 20 9.80 -2.50 15.59
CA ARG A 20 10.46 -3.81 15.79
C ARG A 20 11.67 -4.04 14.89
N LEU A 21 11.64 -3.50 13.68
CA LEU A 21 12.64 -3.79 12.65
C LEU A 21 13.48 -2.54 12.29
N GLY A 22 13.09 -1.35 12.75
CA GLY A 22 13.86 -0.12 12.55
C GLY A 22 13.86 0.40 11.11
N TYR A 23 12.91 -0.03 10.27
CA TYR A 23 12.77 0.51 8.92
C TYR A 23 12.10 1.89 8.95
N ASP A 24 12.54 2.77 8.05
CA ASP A 24 12.00 4.12 7.91
C ASP A 24 10.61 4.14 7.24
N ARG A 25 9.74 5.09 7.66
CA ARG A 25 8.38 5.24 7.14
C ARG A 25 8.34 5.43 5.63
N VAL A 26 9.20 6.29 5.10
CA VAL A 26 9.23 6.63 3.67
C VAL A 26 9.59 5.39 2.87
N ALA A 27 10.59 4.62 3.32
CA ALA A 27 10.95 3.36 2.68
C ALA A 27 9.76 2.39 2.63
N LEU A 28 9.02 2.24 3.73
CA LEU A 28 7.84 1.35 3.79
C LEU A 28 6.72 1.81 2.84
N LEU A 29 6.49 3.12 2.72
CA LEU A 29 5.50 3.68 1.80
C LEU A 29 5.93 3.51 0.33
N VAL A 30 7.22 3.63 0.02
CA VAL A 30 7.77 3.34 -1.32
C VAL A 30 7.61 1.86 -1.67
N TYR A 31 7.90 0.95 -0.73
CA TYR A 31 7.66 -0.48 -0.91
C TYR A 31 6.17 -0.78 -1.17
N ARG A 32 5.28 -0.09 -0.47
CA ARG A 32 3.83 -0.20 -0.69
C ARG A 32 3.42 0.27 -2.08
N ALA A 33 4.00 1.36 -2.58
CA ALA A 33 3.77 1.82 -3.94
C ALA A 33 4.22 0.78 -4.97
N ALA A 34 5.44 0.25 -4.81
CA ALA A 34 5.98 -0.77 -5.69
C ALA A 34 5.11 -2.04 -5.71
N TYR A 35 4.69 -2.52 -4.53
CA TYR A 35 3.75 -3.63 -4.40
C TYR A 35 2.46 -3.35 -5.19
N SER A 36 1.84 -2.19 -4.94
CA SER A 36 0.58 -1.82 -5.58
C SER A 36 0.68 -1.77 -7.10
N LEU A 37 1.80 -1.24 -7.63
CA LEU A 37 2.05 -1.18 -9.07
C LEU A 37 2.23 -2.58 -9.67
N ILE A 38 3.05 -3.42 -9.05
CA ILE A 38 3.38 -4.76 -9.56
C ILE A 38 2.16 -5.69 -9.52
N THR A 39 1.30 -5.55 -8.50
CA THR A 39 0.19 -6.49 -8.29
C THR A 39 -1.15 -6.04 -8.88
N ALA A 40 -1.24 -4.81 -9.42
CA ALA A 40 -2.51 -4.25 -9.93
C ALA A 40 -3.20 -5.12 -10.99
N ASN A 41 -2.44 -5.89 -11.77
CA ASN A 41 -2.94 -6.73 -12.85
C ASN A 41 -2.60 -8.23 -12.67
N ALA A 42 -2.19 -8.63 -11.46
CA ALA A 42 -1.63 -9.97 -11.22
C ALA A 42 -2.68 -11.05 -10.89
N TYR A 43 -3.90 -10.67 -10.50
CA TYR A 43 -4.86 -11.60 -9.87
C TYR A 43 -6.04 -12.00 -10.76
N ASP A 44 -6.65 -11.04 -11.46
CA ASP A 44 -7.82 -11.28 -12.31
C ASP A 44 -7.57 -10.72 -13.72
N PRO A 45 -7.63 -11.54 -14.78
CA PRO A 45 -7.43 -11.08 -16.16
C PRO A 45 -8.49 -10.08 -16.64
N THR A 46 -9.62 -9.99 -15.95
CA THR A 46 -10.73 -9.05 -16.22
C THR A 46 -10.81 -7.90 -15.21
N GLY A 47 -10.02 -7.96 -14.13
CA GLY A 47 -9.93 -6.92 -13.11
C GLY A 47 -11.19 -6.71 -12.26
N GLN A 48 -12.11 -7.68 -12.21
CA GLN A 48 -13.39 -7.56 -11.51
C GLN A 48 -13.33 -7.97 -10.03
N ASP A 49 -12.22 -8.56 -9.59
CA ASP A 49 -11.95 -8.93 -8.20
C ASP A 49 -11.74 -7.74 -7.23
N GLY A 50 -11.69 -6.52 -7.76
CA GLY A 50 -11.46 -5.29 -6.99
C GLY A 50 -10.00 -5.07 -6.58
N HIS A 51 -9.08 -5.96 -6.94
CA HIS A 51 -7.67 -5.83 -6.58
C HIS A 51 -7.01 -4.67 -7.30
N CYS A 52 -7.28 -4.53 -8.61
CA CYS A 52 -6.79 -3.41 -9.41
C CYS A 52 -7.24 -2.06 -8.81
N ALA A 53 -8.53 -1.93 -8.49
CA ALA A 53 -9.07 -0.72 -7.89
C ALA A 53 -8.42 -0.40 -6.53
N TRP A 54 -8.18 -1.42 -5.70
CA TRP A 54 -7.48 -1.26 -4.44
C TRP A 54 -6.02 -0.81 -4.63
N CYS A 55 -5.29 -1.43 -5.55
CA CYS A 55 -3.91 -1.06 -5.86
C CYS A 55 -3.80 0.39 -6.35
N VAL A 56 -4.70 0.82 -7.22
CA VAL A 56 -4.75 2.21 -7.70
C VAL A 56 -5.06 3.18 -6.55
N ALA A 57 -5.99 2.83 -5.66
CA ALA A 57 -6.30 3.65 -4.49
C ALA A 57 -5.12 3.73 -3.50
N ALA A 58 -4.40 2.62 -3.30
CA ALA A 58 -3.22 2.56 -2.45
C ALA A 58 -2.06 3.40 -3.03
N LEU A 59 -1.84 3.34 -4.35
CA LEU A 59 -0.82 4.09 -5.05
C LEU A 59 -1.08 5.61 -5.00
N ASN A 60 -2.35 6.03 -5.09
CA ASN A 60 -2.75 7.44 -5.11
C ASN A 60 -2.95 8.06 -3.72
N ARG A 61 -2.64 7.33 -2.63
CA ARG A 61 -2.80 7.87 -1.28
C ARG A 61 -1.78 8.99 -1.03
N ALA A 62 -2.19 10.08 -0.40
CA ALA A 62 -1.38 11.30 -0.31
C ALA A 62 0.00 11.11 0.36
N ASP A 63 0.08 10.28 1.40
CA ASP A 63 1.34 9.91 2.06
C ASP A 63 2.26 9.09 1.17
N VAL A 64 1.70 8.18 0.37
CA VAL A 64 2.44 7.38 -0.62
C VAL A 64 2.96 8.26 -1.75
N THR A 65 2.11 9.12 -2.32
CA THR A 65 2.53 10.07 -3.35
C THR A 65 3.61 11.02 -2.86
N LYS A 66 3.48 11.53 -1.63
CA LYS A 66 4.52 12.36 -1.01
C LYS A 66 5.83 11.59 -0.83
N ALA A 67 5.77 10.34 -0.35
CA ALA A 67 6.96 9.50 -0.20
C ALA A 67 7.69 9.23 -1.53
N LEU A 68 6.97 9.19 -2.66
CA LEU A 68 7.55 9.00 -3.99
C LEU A 68 8.16 10.26 -4.60
N LEU A 69 7.58 11.43 -4.32
CA LEU A 69 7.93 12.69 -5.00
C LEU A 69 8.86 13.60 -4.18
N GLY A 70 8.98 13.38 -2.86
CA GLY A 70 9.69 14.26 -1.93
C GLY A 70 8.82 15.40 -1.41
#